data_AF-A0A2S4PSR8-F1
#
_entry.id   AF-A0A2S4PSR8-F1
#
_cell.length_a   1.000
_cell.length_b   1.000
_cell.length_c   1.000
_cell.angle_alpha   90.00
_cell.angle_beta   90.00
_cell.angle_gamma   90.00
#
_symmetry.space_group_name_H-M   'P 1'
#
loop_
_entity.id
_entity.type
_entity.pdbx_description
1 polymer ?
#
loop_
_entity_poly.entity_id
_entity_poly.type
_entity_poly.pdbx_seq_one_letter_code
_entity_poly.pdbx_strand_id
1 'polypeptide(L)'
;MRAFIPPTLPIILLSLLSADKIFAIFSADAFGTTNYGFKCADRIYKKYEIFAAAKKLCDVRAVNPVSKFGSYIDFSLPWIQEMLCPVDRPRDTPFAKIPLLKDGTLYPLELVPGERYVKDSDGAIVKKLPGPDHLIIDNKCGIVGAYIDHGDENEQGVRYVTCTLLKNAKDIARPSEGQSNFCDYPPTRSPQGSP
;
A
#
# COMPACT_ATOMS: atom_id res chain seq x y z
N MET A 1 -26.79 -19.16 -65.63
CA MET A 1 -26.45 -17.82 -65.10
C MET A 1 -27.36 -17.54 -63.91
N ARG A 2 -26.81 -17.48 -62.69
CA ARG A 2 -27.53 -17.09 -61.47
C ARG A 2 -26.76 -15.93 -60.85
N ALA A 3 -27.47 -14.82 -60.61
CA ALA A 3 -26.92 -13.58 -60.07
C ALA A 3 -26.69 -13.72 -58.56
N PHE A 4 -25.49 -13.34 -58.12
CA PHE A 4 -25.12 -13.24 -56.71
C PHE A 4 -25.45 -11.82 -56.23
N ILE A 5 -26.33 -11.70 -55.23
CA ILE A 5 -26.65 -10.45 -54.55
C ILE A 5 -25.77 -10.38 -53.29
N PRO A 6 -24.90 -9.36 -53.13
CA PRO A 6 -24.14 -9.18 -51.90
C PRO A 6 -25.04 -8.62 -50.77
N PRO A 7 -24.90 -9.09 -49.53
CA PRO A 7 -25.61 -8.50 -48.40
C PRO A 7 -24.95 -7.18 -47.99
N THR A 8 -25.68 -6.07 -48.15
CA THR A 8 -25.35 -4.77 -47.56
C THR A 8 -25.67 -4.81 -46.07
N LEU A 9 -24.64 -4.81 -45.21
CA LEU A 9 -24.81 -4.59 -43.77
C LEU A 9 -25.19 -3.12 -43.51
N PRO A 10 -26.24 -2.84 -42.72
CA PRO A 10 -26.57 -1.47 -42.32
C PRO A 10 -25.54 -0.97 -41.30
N ILE A 11 -24.91 0.16 -41.63
CA ILE A 11 -24.10 0.98 -40.73
C ILE A 11 -25.06 1.61 -39.71
N ILE A 12 -25.30 0.92 -38.60
CA ILE A 12 -26.07 1.44 -37.48
C ILE A 12 -25.13 2.29 -36.61
N LEU A 13 -25.13 3.59 -36.93
CA LEU A 13 -25.04 4.73 -36.00
C LEU A 13 -24.41 4.44 -34.62
N LEU A 14 -23.08 4.49 -34.55
CA LEU A 14 -22.33 4.61 -33.30
C LEU A 14 -22.23 6.09 -32.87
N SER A 15 -23.36 6.80 -32.86
CA SER A 15 -23.43 8.25 -32.60
C SER A 15 -24.13 8.57 -31.28
N LEU A 16 -23.74 7.87 -30.21
CA LEU A 16 -24.17 8.17 -28.83
C LEU A 16 -22.95 8.25 -27.88
N LEU A 17 -21.85 8.87 -28.33
CA LEU A 17 -20.93 9.52 -27.40
C LEU A 17 -21.41 10.95 -27.17
N SER A 18 -22.58 11.04 -26.54
CA SER A 18 -23.05 12.27 -25.90
C SER A 18 -22.02 12.70 -24.87
N ALA A 19 -21.68 13.98 -24.96
CA ALA A 19 -20.74 14.68 -24.13
C ALA A 19 -21.27 14.80 -22.70
N ASP A 20 -21.00 13.80 -21.86
CA ASP A 20 -21.04 13.96 -20.40
C ASP A 20 -19.71 14.56 -19.94
N LYS A 21 -19.51 15.84 -20.23
CA LYS A 21 -18.54 16.65 -19.50
C LYS A 21 -19.20 17.14 -18.21
N ILE A 22 -18.39 17.09 -17.14
CA ILE A 22 -18.52 17.81 -15.87
C ILE A 22 -19.33 17.08 -14.78
N PHE A 23 -18.70 16.12 -14.10
CA PHE A 23 -18.70 16.02 -12.63
C PHE A 23 -17.43 15.31 -12.11
N ALA A 24 -16.26 15.60 -12.69
CA ALA A 24 -14.98 15.12 -12.14
C ALA A 24 -14.40 16.05 -11.04
N ILE A 25 -15.23 16.91 -10.43
CA ILE A 25 -14.78 17.91 -9.44
C ILE A 25 -14.69 17.32 -8.01
N PHE A 26 -15.24 16.12 -7.77
CA PHE A 26 -14.96 15.32 -6.57
C PHE A 26 -14.80 13.84 -6.95
N SER A 27 -13.92 13.55 -7.90
CA SER A 27 -13.56 12.18 -8.24
C SER A 27 -12.73 11.58 -7.09
N ALA A 28 -13.42 11.19 -6.01
CA ALA A 28 -13.03 9.98 -5.31
C ALA A 28 -12.93 8.92 -6.40
N ASP A 29 -11.72 8.50 -6.75
CA ASP A 29 -11.57 7.36 -7.64
C ASP A 29 -12.23 6.13 -6.95
N ALA A 30 -12.47 5.03 -7.66
CA ALA A 30 -12.99 3.77 -7.09
C ALA A 30 -12.33 3.35 -5.75
N PHE A 31 -11.16 3.91 -5.44
CA PHE A 31 -10.39 3.77 -4.22
C PHE A 31 -10.56 4.90 -3.16
N GLY A 32 -11.62 5.72 -3.20
CA GLY A 32 -11.96 6.74 -2.20
C GLY A 32 -11.24 8.09 -2.34
N THR A 33 -11.61 9.05 -1.47
CA THR A 33 -11.08 10.41 -1.41
C THR A 33 -9.58 10.40 -1.08
N THR A 34 -8.79 10.83 -2.07
CA THR A 34 -7.44 11.42 -1.95
C THR A 34 -6.35 10.56 -1.33
N ASN A 35 -5.60 9.82 -2.17
CA ASN A 35 -4.18 9.49 -2.00
C ASN A 35 -3.61 9.03 -3.36
N TYR A 36 -2.57 9.70 -3.86
CA TYR A 36 -1.86 9.34 -5.10
C TYR A 36 -0.92 8.15 -4.91
N GLY A 37 -0.35 7.99 -3.72
CA GLY A 37 0.59 6.91 -3.43
C GLY A 37 1.44 7.12 -2.18
N PHE A 38 2.52 6.36 -2.07
CA PHE A 38 3.56 6.55 -1.06
C PHE A 38 4.90 6.83 -1.72
N LYS A 39 5.68 7.73 -1.13
CA LYS A 39 7.09 7.94 -1.47
C LYS A 39 7.97 7.37 -0.37
N CYS A 40 8.71 6.33 -0.69
CA CYS A 40 9.66 5.66 0.21
C CYS A 40 11.07 5.95 -0.29
N ALA A 41 11.76 6.88 0.36
CA ALA A 41 13.03 7.45 -0.13
C ALA A 41 12.90 8.02 -1.56
N ASP A 42 13.56 7.40 -2.54
CA ASP A 42 13.53 7.74 -3.96
C ASP A 42 12.43 7.01 -4.76
N ARG A 43 11.77 6.02 -4.14
CA ARG A 43 10.77 5.16 -4.79
C ARG A 43 9.37 5.72 -4.60
N ILE A 44 8.55 5.59 -5.63
CA ILE A 44 7.15 6.04 -5.65
C ILE A 44 6.27 4.85 -5.96
N TYR A 45 5.44 4.48 -4.99
CA TYR A 45 4.42 3.47 -5.12
C TYR A 45 3.10 4.16 -5.42
N LYS A 46 2.53 3.92 -6.60
CA LYS A 46 1.27 4.53 -7.02
C LYS A 46 0.10 3.84 -6.34
N LYS A 47 -1.03 4.56 -6.28
CA LYS A 47 -2.27 4.08 -5.67
C LYS A 47 -2.64 2.66 -6.10
N TYR A 48 -2.64 2.36 -7.41
CA TYR A 48 -3.05 1.03 -7.90
C TYR A 48 -2.13 -0.10 -7.40
N GLU A 49 -0.83 0.16 -7.21
CA GLU A 49 0.14 -0.83 -6.72
C GLU A 49 -0.10 -1.14 -5.24
N ILE A 50 -0.33 -0.08 -4.46
CA ILE A 50 -0.65 -0.16 -3.03
C ILE A 50 -1.96 -0.93 -2.82
N PHE A 51 -3.00 -0.60 -3.59
CA PHE A 51 -4.29 -1.28 -3.50
C PHE A 51 -4.22 -2.73 -3.95
N ALA A 52 -3.46 -3.03 -5.01
CA ALA A 52 -3.26 -4.41 -5.46
C ALA A 52 -2.54 -5.24 -4.39
N ALA A 53 -1.51 -4.69 -3.74
CA ALA A 53 -0.82 -5.32 -2.63
C ALA A 53 -1.76 -5.57 -1.44
N ALA A 54 -2.52 -4.56 -1.02
CA ALA A 54 -3.46 -4.69 0.08
C ALA A 54 -4.57 -5.71 -0.21
N LYS A 55 -5.15 -5.66 -1.40
CA LYS A 55 -6.16 -6.62 -1.83
C LYS A 55 -5.60 -8.05 -1.83
N LYS A 56 -4.37 -8.26 -2.29
CA LYS A 56 -3.72 -9.57 -2.29
C LYS A 56 -3.66 -10.19 -0.89
N LEU A 57 -3.27 -9.40 0.12
CA LEU A 57 -3.30 -9.86 1.51
C LEU A 57 -4.70 -10.25 1.96
N CYS A 58 -5.69 -9.44 1.60
CA CYS A 58 -7.08 -9.64 2.00
C CYS A 58 -7.72 -10.86 1.36
N ASP A 59 -7.47 -11.08 0.07
CA ASP A 59 -7.90 -12.29 -0.63
C ASP A 59 -7.28 -13.54 0.03
N VAL A 60 -5.99 -13.47 0.35
CA VAL A 60 -5.27 -14.56 1.02
C VAL A 60 -5.82 -14.84 2.43
N ARG A 61 -6.14 -13.81 3.20
CA ARG A 61 -6.81 -13.94 4.52
C ARG A 61 -8.22 -14.50 4.43
N ALA A 62 -8.97 -14.13 3.40
CA ALA A 62 -10.33 -14.64 3.19
C ALA A 62 -10.30 -16.15 2.91
N VAL A 63 -9.28 -16.65 2.22
CA VAL A 63 -9.11 -18.08 1.93
C VAL A 63 -8.53 -18.84 3.13
N ASN A 64 -7.60 -18.23 3.88
CA ASN A 64 -6.96 -18.90 5.02
C ASN A 64 -6.79 -17.93 6.22
N PRO A 65 -7.82 -17.80 7.07
CA PRO A 65 -7.84 -16.81 8.16
C PRO A 65 -6.92 -17.18 9.34
N VAL A 66 -6.52 -18.46 9.47
CA VAL A 66 -5.66 -18.94 10.57
C VAL A 66 -4.18 -18.71 10.27
N SER A 67 -3.83 -18.59 9.00
CA SER A 67 -2.47 -18.35 8.58
C SER A 67 -2.02 -16.93 8.93
N LYS A 68 -0.87 -16.86 9.60
CA LYS A 68 -0.17 -15.61 9.89
C LYS A 68 0.49 -15.09 8.60
N PHE A 69 -0.33 -14.59 7.68
CA PHE A 69 0.17 -13.95 6.46
C PHE A 69 0.69 -12.55 6.80
N GLY A 70 2.00 -12.39 6.63
CA GLY A 70 2.72 -11.23 7.16
C GLY A 70 3.15 -11.45 8.61
N SER A 71 4.27 -10.85 8.99
CA SER A 71 4.64 -10.73 10.39
C SER A 71 3.73 -9.71 11.06
N TYR A 72 3.11 -10.09 12.17
CA TYR A 72 2.42 -9.13 13.02
C TYR A 72 3.42 -8.10 13.52
N ILE A 73 2.95 -6.86 13.54
CA ILE A 73 3.72 -5.73 14.01
C ILE A 73 3.49 -5.63 15.51
N ASP A 74 4.57 -5.76 16.31
CA ASP A 74 4.48 -5.70 17.77
C ASP A 74 4.33 -4.25 18.24
N PHE A 75 3.10 -3.85 18.57
CA PHE A 75 2.76 -2.50 19.04
C PHE A 75 3.52 -1.99 20.26
N SER A 76 4.20 -2.87 20.99
CA SER A 76 5.08 -2.45 22.07
C SER A 76 6.30 -1.67 21.57
N LEU A 77 6.68 -1.81 20.28
CA LEU A 77 7.83 -1.09 19.76
C LEU A 77 7.48 0.41 19.57
N PRO A 78 8.26 1.32 20.17
CA PRO A 78 7.97 2.76 20.16
C PRO A 78 7.73 3.35 18.76
N TRP A 79 8.51 2.93 17.77
CA TRP A 79 8.40 3.43 16.39
C TRP A 79 7.04 3.14 15.75
N ILE A 80 6.36 2.06 16.14
CA ILE A 80 5.01 1.75 15.63
C ILE A 80 4.00 2.71 16.21
N GLN A 81 4.16 3.06 17.50
CA GLN A 81 3.29 4.03 18.14
C GLN A 81 3.45 5.41 17.51
N GLU A 82 4.67 5.83 17.22
CA GLU A 82 4.96 7.07 16.48
C GLU A 82 4.34 7.05 15.07
N MET A 83 4.52 5.95 14.33
CA MET A 83 4.02 5.85 12.95
C MET A 83 2.48 5.82 12.88
N LEU A 84 1.84 5.16 13.84
CA LEU A 84 0.37 4.98 13.88
C LEU A 84 -0.35 6.08 14.66
N CYS A 85 0.39 6.97 15.31
CA CYS A 85 -0.15 8.07 16.10
C CYS A 85 -1.20 8.95 15.40
N PRO A 86 -1.05 9.30 14.11
CA PRO A 86 -2.04 10.12 13.41
C PRO A 86 -3.36 9.39 13.17
N VAL A 87 -3.40 8.08 13.39
CA VAL A 87 -4.51 7.22 13.04
C VAL A 87 -5.30 6.94 14.32
N ASP A 88 -6.45 7.59 14.47
CA ASP A 88 -7.38 7.42 15.59
C ASP A 88 -8.00 6.02 15.54
N ARG A 89 -7.24 5.01 15.99
CA ARG A 89 -7.63 3.60 15.97
C ARG A 89 -7.33 2.91 17.28
N PRO A 90 -8.15 1.92 17.65
CA PRO A 90 -7.92 1.13 18.85
C PRO A 90 -6.53 0.48 18.80
N ARG A 91 -5.73 0.68 19.86
CA ARG A 91 -4.37 0.13 20.01
C ARG A 91 -4.32 -1.40 19.93
N ASP A 92 -5.46 -2.06 20.13
CA ASP A 92 -5.58 -3.53 20.13
C ASP A 92 -5.84 -4.13 18.74
N THR A 93 -5.84 -3.33 17.68
CA THR A 93 -6.16 -3.81 16.33
C THR A 93 -4.93 -4.46 15.69
N PRO A 94 -4.88 -5.78 15.43
CA PRO A 94 -3.70 -6.38 14.82
C PRO A 94 -3.44 -5.81 13.42
N PHE A 95 -2.24 -5.27 13.21
CA PHE A 95 -1.75 -4.84 11.91
C PHE A 95 -0.87 -5.93 11.29
N ALA A 96 -0.94 -6.05 9.97
CA ALA A 96 0.03 -6.80 9.19
C ALA A 96 0.90 -5.86 8.36
N LYS A 97 2.16 -6.26 8.19
CA LYS A 97 3.03 -5.72 7.16
C LYS A 97 3.09 -6.64 5.94
N ILE A 98 3.05 -6.06 4.75
CA ILE A 98 3.34 -6.76 3.49
C ILE A 98 4.38 -6.00 2.68
N PRO A 99 5.21 -6.69 1.89
CA PRO A 99 6.24 -6.00 1.13
C PRO A 99 5.70 -5.24 -0.09
N LEU A 100 6.32 -4.10 -0.39
CA LEU A 100 6.12 -3.31 -1.60
C LEU A 100 7.33 -3.44 -2.51
N LEU A 101 7.17 -4.16 -3.61
CA LEU A 101 8.30 -4.48 -4.49
C LEU A 101 8.62 -3.32 -5.44
N LYS A 102 9.92 -3.03 -5.58
CA LYS A 102 10.42 -1.91 -6.41
C LYS A 102 9.95 -1.97 -7.87
N ASP A 103 9.71 -3.17 -8.39
CA ASP A 103 9.23 -3.42 -9.75
C ASP A 103 7.70 -3.29 -9.90
N GLY A 104 6.98 -2.97 -8.83
CA GLY A 104 5.52 -2.87 -8.81
C GLY A 104 4.80 -4.22 -8.84
N THR A 105 5.54 -5.34 -8.86
CA THR A 105 4.93 -6.67 -8.82
C THR A 105 4.39 -7.01 -7.43
N LEU A 106 3.47 -7.97 -7.36
CA LEU A 106 2.92 -8.44 -6.09
C LEU A 106 3.83 -9.48 -5.45
N TYR A 107 4.05 -9.33 -4.15
CA TYR A 107 4.76 -10.33 -3.37
C TYR A 107 3.88 -11.58 -3.18
N PRO A 108 4.39 -12.81 -3.41
CA PRO A 108 3.59 -14.03 -3.40
C PRO A 108 3.26 -14.49 -1.97
N LEU A 109 2.25 -13.87 -1.37
CA LEU A 109 1.81 -14.09 0.01
C LEU A 109 1.16 -15.46 0.21
N GLU A 110 0.60 -16.05 -0.83
CA GLU A 110 0.00 -17.38 -0.85
C GLU A 110 1.03 -18.51 -0.67
N LEU A 111 2.30 -18.23 -0.95
CA LEU A 111 3.39 -19.20 -0.81
C LEU A 111 4.05 -19.06 0.56
N VAL A 112 4.42 -20.20 1.15
CA VAL A 112 5.20 -20.23 2.39
C VAL A 112 6.55 -19.53 2.17
N PRO A 113 7.13 -18.84 3.18
CA PRO A 113 8.34 -18.03 2.99
C PRO A 113 9.52 -18.71 2.29
N GLY A 114 9.69 -20.03 2.48
CA GLY A 114 10.75 -20.83 1.86
C GLY A 114 10.52 -21.14 0.37
N GLU A 115 9.29 -21.00 -0.12
CA GLU A 115 8.86 -21.41 -1.46
C GLU A 115 8.53 -20.21 -2.37
N ARG A 116 8.87 -19.00 -1.96
CA ARG A 116 8.58 -17.77 -2.71
C ARG A 116 9.50 -17.60 -3.92
N TYR A 117 9.33 -18.47 -4.90
CA TYR A 117 9.99 -18.41 -6.20
C TYR A 117 8.98 -17.99 -7.25
N VAL A 118 9.41 -17.13 -8.17
CA VAL A 118 8.60 -16.71 -9.32
C VAL A 118 9.39 -16.88 -10.59
N LYS A 119 8.68 -17.04 -11.71
CA LYS A 119 9.28 -17.02 -13.04
C LYS A 119 9.45 -15.56 -13.47
N ASP A 120 10.67 -15.14 -13.79
CA ASP A 120 10.94 -13.80 -14.29
C ASP A 120 10.60 -13.65 -15.78
N SER A 121 10.86 -12.46 -16.35
CA SER A 121 10.60 -12.16 -17.76
C SER A 121 11.42 -13.00 -18.73
N ASP A 122 12.59 -13.47 -18.32
CA ASP A 122 13.48 -14.35 -19.10
C ASP A 122 13.10 -15.83 -18.94
N GLY A 123 12.17 -16.11 -18.03
CA GLY A 123 11.67 -17.43 -17.74
C GLY A 123 12.47 -18.20 -16.69
N ALA A 124 13.44 -17.57 -16.03
CA ALA A 124 14.20 -18.17 -14.94
C ALA A 124 13.39 -18.20 -13.64
N ILE A 125 13.62 -19.23 -12.82
CA ILE A 125 12.99 -19.35 -11.50
C ILE A 125 13.88 -18.61 -10.50
N VAL A 126 13.38 -17.49 -9.98
CA VAL A 126 14.12 -16.63 -9.05
C VAL A 126 13.40 -16.52 -7.71
N LYS A 127 14.18 -16.51 -6.62
CA LYS A 127 13.63 -16.27 -5.28
C LYS A 127 13.18 -14.81 -5.19
N LYS A 128 11.92 -14.58 -4.86
CA LYS A 128 11.37 -13.23 -4.64
C LYS A 128 11.68 -12.79 -3.23
N LEU A 129 12.56 -11.80 -3.10
CA LEU A 129 12.86 -11.15 -1.83
C LEU A 129 11.80 -10.10 -1.50
N PRO A 130 11.44 -9.90 -0.22
CA PRO A 130 10.45 -8.89 0.17
C PRO A 130 10.94 -7.46 -0.10
N GLY A 131 12.25 -7.22 -0.02
CA GLY A 131 12.80 -5.87 -0.05
C GLY A 131 12.52 -5.11 1.26
N PRO A 132 12.96 -3.84 1.35
CA PRO A 132 12.88 -3.06 2.58
C PRO A 132 11.54 -2.33 2.75
N ASP A 133 10.79 -2.08 1.68
CA ASP A 133 9.60 -1.24 1.73
C ASP A 133 8.37 -2.08 2.07
N HIS A 134 7.56 -1.61 3.01
CA HIS A 134 6.44 -2.35 3.55
C HIS A 134 5.19 -1.47 3.65
N LEU A 135 4.04 -2.07 3.36
CA LEU A 135 2.72 -1.51 3.57
C LEU A 135 2.12 -2.06 4.86
N ILE A 136 1.47 -1.20 5.64
CA ILE A 136 0.78 -1.56 6.88
C ILE A 136 -0.72 -1.57 6.63
N ILE A 137 -1.35 -2.69 6.96
CA ILE A 137 -2.76 -2.95 6.71
C ILE A 137 -3.42 -3.47 7.99
N ASP A 138 -4.61 -2.96 8.28
CA ASP A 138 -5.42 -3.39 9.41
C ASP A 138 -6.11 -4.75 9.16
N ASN A 139 -6.90 -5.21 10.13
CA ASN A 139 -7.69 -6.44 10.03
C ASN A 139 -8.95 -6.29 9.15
N LYS A 140 -9.38 -5.07 8.84
CA LYS A 140 -10.48 -4.70 7.94
C LYS A 140 -10.01 -4.36 6.51
N CYS A 141 -8.77 -4.69 6.16
CA CYS A 141 -8.18 -4.39 4.85
C CYS A 141 -7.95 -2.90 4.54
N GLY A 142 -8.01 -2.03 5.54
CA GLY A 142 -7.65 -0.63 5.43
C GLY A 142 -6.14 -0.44 5.43
N ILE A 143 -5.65 0.30 4.43
CA ILE A 143 -4.26 0.74 4.34
C ILE A 143 -4.03 1.85 5.37
N VAL A 144 -3.03 1.68 6.22
CA VAL A 144 -2.75 2.60 7.33
C VAL A 144 -1.55 3.50 7.02
N GLY A 145 -0.52 2.94 6.40
CA GLY A 145 0.71 3.65 6.08
C GLY A 145 1.70 2.74 5.36
N ALA A 146 2.87 3.28 5.06
CA ALA A 146 4.00 2.52 4.52
C ALA A 146 5.29 2.98 5.18
N TYR A 147 6.30 2.11 5.22
CA TYR A 147 7.60 2.41 5.81
C TYR A 147 8.72 1.59 5.16
N ILE A 148 9.96 1.99 5.41
CA ILE A 148 11.20 1.32 5.01
C ILE A 148 11.78 0.62 6.24
N ASP A 149 12.06 -0.68 6.15
CA ASP A 149 12.76 -1.51 7.14
C ASP A 149 14.22 -1.67 6.67
N HIS A 150 15.16 -1.03 7.35
CA HIS A 150 16.59 -1.15 7.05
C HIS A 150 17.19 -2.48 7.51
N GLY A 151 16.42 -3.32 8.21
CA GLY A 151 16.88 -4.59 8.78
C GLY A 151 17.59 -4.37 10.12
N ASP A 152 18.69 -3.63 10.09
CA ASP A 152 19.46 -3.18 11.26
C ASP A 152 19.27 -1.67 11.49
N GLU A 153 19.70 -1.17 12.65
CA GLU A 153 19.77 0.27 12.88
C GLU A 153 20.82 0.89 11.95
N ASN A 154 20.45 1.96 11.24
CA ASN A 154 21.38 2.70 10.40
C ASN A 154 22.36 3.53 11.25
N GLU A 155 23.27 4.27 10.61
CA GLU A 155 24.25 5.14 11.29
C GLU A 155 23.62 6.20 12.20
N GLN A 156 22.34 6.50 12.01
CA GLN A 156 21.54 7.43 12.79
C GLN A 156 20.75 6.74 13.92
N GLY A 157 20.93 5.43 14.13
CA GLY A 157 20.17 4.64 15.10
C GLY A 157 18.72 4.37 14.67
N VAL A 158 18.39 4.58 13.39
CA VAL A 158 17.03 4.45 12.87
C VAL A 158 16.92 3.17 12.03
N ARG A 159 16.11 2.22 12.51
CA ARG A 159 15.78 1.01 11.74
C ARG A 159 14.63 1.21 10.76
N TYR A 160 13.68 2.08 11.11
CA TYR A 160 12.42 2.25 10.39
C TYR A 160 12.22 3.70 9.95
N VAL A 161 11.82 3.90 8.69
CA VAL A 161 11.54 5.23 8.15
C VAL A 161 10.16 5.25 7.50
N THR A 162 9.27 6.11 7.99
CA THR A 162 7.92 6.27 7.43
C THR A 162 7.97 6.82 6.01
N CYS A 163 7.20 6.22 5.10
CA CYS A 163 7.05 6.74 3.75
C CYS A 163 6.10 7.94 3.73
N THR A 164 6.40 8.93 2.90
CA THR A 164 5.56 10.13 2.75
C THR A 164 4.31 9.79 1.95
N LEU A 165 3.15 10.14 2.50
CA LEU A 165 1.88 10.03 1.80
C LEU A 165 1.80 11.10 0.70
N LEU A 166 1.68 10.67 -0.56
CA LEU A 166 1.47 11.56 -1.68
C LEU A 166 -0.04 11.77 -1.84
N LYS A 167 -0.51 12.99 -1.65
CA LYS A 167 -1.93 13.31 -1.87
C LYS A 167 -2.19 13.46 -3.36
N ASN A 168 -1.22 14.05 -4.06
CA ASN A 168 -1.31 14.47 -5.46
C ASN A 168 -0.03 14.10 -6.23
N ALA A 169 -0.10 14.02 -7.56
CA ALA A 169 1.08 13.79 -8.40
C ALA A 169 2.17 14.87 -8.24
N LYS A 170 1.78 16.12 -7.91
CA LYS A 170 2.71 17.23 -7.68
C LYS A 170 3.59 17.03 -6.44
N ASP A 171 3.16 16.19 -5.50
CA ASP A 171 3.91 15.93 -4.26
C ASP A 171 5.17 15.08 -4.52
N ILE A 172 5.28 14.44 -5.68
CA ILE A 172 6.44 13.64 -6.09
C ILE A 172 7.74 14.43 -6.02
N ALA A 173 7.70 15.68 -6.52
CA ALA A 173 8.87 16.55 -6.63
C ALA A 173 9.29 17.13 -5.27
N ARG A 174 8.46 17.02 -4.23
CA ARG A 174 8.83 17.49 -2.89
C ARG A 174 9.92 16.58 -2.32
N PRO A 175 11.01 17.14 -1.76
CA PRO A 175 11.93 16.38 -0.95
C PRO A 175 11.17 15.66 0.16
N SER A 176 11.62 14.47 0.53
CA SER A 176 11.09 13.79 1.70
C SER A 176 11.55 14.58 2.93
N GLU A 177 10.77 15.58 3.34
CA GLU A 177 10.94 16.19 4.64
C GLU A 177 10.70 15.08 5.66
N GLY A 178 11.69 14.79 6.49
CA GLY A 178 11.55 13.88 7.61
C GLY A 178 10.47 14.45 8.53
N GLN A 179 9.21 14.07 8.31
CA GLN A 179 8.12 14.39 9.20
C GLN A 179 8.40 13.61 10.48
N SER A 180 9.05 14.27 11.44
CA SER A 180 9.02 13.87 12.83
C SER A 180 7.56 14.06 13.29
N ASN A 181 6.72 13.07 13.03
CA ASN A 181 5.40 12.98 13.65
C ASN A 181 5.63 12.50 15.09
N PHE A 182 6.29 13.35 15.89
CA PHE A 182 6.34 13.16 17.32
C PHE A 182 4.89 13.33 17.79
N CYS A 183 4.30 12.27 18.31
CA CYS A 183 3.13 12.42 19.15
C CYS A 183 3.53 13.41 20.25
N ASP A 184 2.82 14.52 20.39
CA ASP A 184 2.85 15.26 21.64
C ASP A 184 2.26 14.35 22.72
N TYR A 185 3.12 13.51 23.32
CA TYR A 185 2.74 12.78 24.52
C TYR A 185 2.42 13.82 25.58
N PRO A 186 1.24 13.80 26.21
CA PRO A 186 1.03 14.61 27.41
C PRO A 186 2.15 14.25 28.39
N PRO A 187 2.84 15.25 28.99
CA PRO A 187 4.01 15.00 29.81
C PRO A 187 3.65 13.97 30.87
N THR A 188 4.43 12.89 30.92
CA THR A 188 4.26 11.83 31.92
C THR A 188 4.29 12.51 33.29
N ARG A 189 3.12 12.62 33.95
CA ARG A 189 3.05 13.16 35.31
C ARG A 189 3.96 12.28 36.16
N SER A 190 5.05 12.87 36.66
CA SER A 190 5.91 12.23 37.65
C SER A 190 5.05 11.69 38.81
N PRO A 191 5.43 10.57 39.43
CA PRO A 191 4.72 10.08 40.61
C PRO A 191 4.76 11.19 41.67
N GLN A 192 3.61 11.74 42.01
CA GLN A 192 3.50 12.54 43.23
C GLN A 192 3.70 11.56 44.37
N GLY A 193 4.87 11.63 45.01
CA GLY A 193 5.10 10.95 46.27
C GLY A 193 4.04 11.39 47.27
N SER A 194 3.26 10.44 47.77
CA SER A 194 2.32 10.68 48.85
C SER A 194 3.08 11.03 50.14
N PRO A 195 2.55 11.94 50.97
CA PRO A 195 3.14 12.34 52.25
C PRO A 195 3.12 11.21 53.29
#